data_AF-A0A9Q5C9B5-F1
#
_entry.id   AF-A0A9Q5C9B5-F1
#
_cell.length_a   1.000
_cell.length_b   1.000
_cell.length_c   1.000
_cell.angle_alpha   90.00
_cell.angle_beta   90.00
_cell.angle_gamma   90.00
#
_symmetry.space_group_name_H-M   'P 1'
#
loop_
_entity.id
_entity.type
_entity.pdbx_description
1 polymer ?
#
loop_
_entity_poly.entity_id
_entity_poly.type
_entity_poly.pdbx_seq_one_letter_code
_entity_poly.pdbx_strand_id
1 'polypeptide(L)'
;MDTRQHSTQDRIIDGLIQCIKEKPVREITNKDIYTKAEVTYQTFFRYYSDKNELLDDLENTLISELRTAFKKDRDILTKLNHTPNKDEMLTLTDPTFRHIFSFCDANKEILRVLLS
;
A
#
# COMPACT_ATOMS: atom_id res chain seq x y z
N MET A 1 15.87 14.15 10.79
CA MET A 1 15.08 14.97 9.86
C MET A 1 15.08 14.22 8.54
N ASP A 2 14.06 13.41 8.28
CA ASP A 2 13.89 12.66 7.05
C ASP A 2 13.12 13.57 6.09
N THR A 3 13.82 14.44 5.37
CA THR A 3 13.18 15.26 4.33
C THR A 3 13.06 14.41 3.07
N ARG A 4 12.23 13.35 3.13
CA ARG A 4 11.73 12.72 1.91
C ARG A 4 10.88 13.81 1.26
N GLN A 5 11.34 14.29 0.12
CA GLN A 5 10.60 15.23 -0.69
C GLN A 5 9.36 14.48 -1.18
N HIS A 6 8.28 14.51 -0.39
CA HIS A 6 7.01 13.86 -0.73
C HIS A 6 6.57 14.42 -2.07
N SER A 7 6.39 13.53 -3.04
CA SER A 7 5.88 13.94 -4.33
C SER A 7 4.47 14.53 -4.15
N THR A 8 4.03 15.37 -5.09
CA THR A 8 2.65 15.86 -5.08
C THR A 8 1.63 14.70 -5.07
N GLN A 9 1.98 13.58 -5.70
CA GLN A 9 1.17 12.37 -5.71
C GLN A 9 1.08 11.75 -4.30
N ASP A 10 2.20 11.64 -3.57
CA ASP A 10 2.20 11.14 -2.18
C ASP A 10 1.31 12.00 -1.28
N ARG A 11 1.36 13.33 -1.45
CA ARG A 11 0.50 14.25 -0.68
C ARG A 11 -0.98 14.04 -0.98
N ILE A 12 -1.34 13.75 -2.23
CA ILE A 12 -2.72 13.45 -2.63
C ILE A 12 -3.18 12.13 -1.98
N ILE A 13 -2.34 11.10 -1.99
CA ILE A 13 -2.60 9.82 -1.32
C ILE A 13 -2.78 10.03 0.18
N ASP A 14 -1.88 10.77 0.83
CA ASP A 14 -1.98 11.10 2.25
C ASP A 14 -3.29 11.83 2.58
N GLY A 15 -3.68 12.78 1.72
CA GLY A 15 -4.96 13.48 1.84
C GLY A 15 -6.16 12.53 1.79
N LEU A 16 -6.15 11.55 0.87
CA LEU A 16 -7.18 10.51 0.81
C LEU A 16 -7.22 9.68 2.09
N ILE A 17 -6.07 9.18 2.55
CA ILE A 17 -5.97 8.34 3.76
C ILE A 17 -6.51 9.08 4.99
N GLN A 18 -6.20 10.36 5.13
CA GLN A 18 -6.76 11.18 6.21
C GLN A 18 -8.28 11.34 6.09
N CYS A 19 -8.82 11.52 4.89
CA CYS A 19 -10.28 11.57 4.69
C CYS A 19 -10.97 10.25 5.06
N ILE A 20 -10.38 9.10 4.73
CA ILE A 20 -10.94 7.77 5.05
C ILE A 20 -10.94 7.53 6.57
N LYS A 21 -9.92 8.04 7.29
CA LYS A 21 -9.89 8.01 8.76
C LYS A 21 -11.04 8.81 9.41
N GLU A 22 -11.58 9.80 8.71
CA GLU A 22 -12.59 10.73 9.25
C GLU A 22 -14.02 10.37 8.86
N LYS A 23 -14.25 9.78 7.68
CA LYS A 23 -15.58 9.44 7.19
C LYS A 23 -15.58 8.30 6.16
N PRO A 24 -16.72 7.61 5.96
CA PRO A 24 -16.82 6.52 5.01
C PRO A 24 -16.41 6.92 3.58
N VAL A 25 -15.70 6.06 2.86
CA VAL A 25 -15.20 6.30 1.48
C VAL A 25 -16.30 6.82 0.54
N ARG A 26 -17.51 6.29 0.67
CA ARG A 26 -18.68 6.71 -0.13
C ARG A 26 -19.02 8.19 0.03
N GLU A 27 -18.73 8.79 1.19
CA GLU A 27 -19.03 10.19 1.56
C GLU A 27 -17.86 11.15 1.33
N ILE A 28 -16.70 10.64 0.91
CA ILE A 28 -15.53 11.46 0.55
C ILE A 28 -15.76 12.08 -0.84
N THR A 29 -15.38 13.34 -1.00
CA THR A 29 -15.39 14.06 -2.27
C THR A 29 -13.97 14.41 -2.71
N ASN A 30 -13.77 14.69 -4.01
CA ASN A 30 -12.47 15.17 -4.52
C ASN A 30 -12.01 16.42 -3.76
N LYS A 31 -12.96 17.28 -3.35
CA LYS A 31 -12.69 18.49 -2.56
C LYS A 31 -12.11 18.21 -1.20
N ASP A 32 -12.63 17.21 -0.49
CA ASP A 32 -12.08 16.83 0.80
C ASP A 32 -10.61 16.44 0.64
N ILE A 33 -10.32 15.63 -0.38
CA ILE A 33 -8.98 15.08 -0.65
C ILE A 33 -8.00 16.20 -0.99
N TYR A 34 -8.28 17.03 -2.00
CA TYR A 34 -7.32 18.08 -2.39
C TYR A 34 -7.14 19.14 -1.31
N THR A 35 -8.17 19.39 -0.49
CA THR A 35 -8.08 20.31 0.66
C THR A 35 -7.16 19.73 1.72
N LYS A 36 -7.30 18.44 2.03
CA LYS A 36 -6.49 17.74 3.03
C LYS A 36 -5.04 17.54 2.60
N ALA A 37 -4.83 17.29 1.30
CA ALA A 37 -3.52 17.18 0.67
C ALA A 37 -2.79 18.54 0.52
N GLU A 38 -3.48 19.65 0.81
CA GLU A 38 -2.98 21.01 0.60
C GLU A 38 -2.50 21.25 -0.85
N VAL A 39 -3.30 20.78 -1.82
CA VAL A 39 -3.07 20.97 -3.26
C VAL A 39 -4.26 21.69 -3.89
N THR A 40 -4.03 22.36 -5.02
CA THR A 40 -5.12 23.04 -5.73
C THR A 40 -6.03 22.05 -6.45
N TYR A 41 -7.26 22.47 -6.76
CA TYR A 41 -8.16 21.74 -7.66
C TYR A 41 -7.43 21.35 -8.96
N GLN A 42 -6.79 22.31 -9.62
CA GLN A 42 -6.08 22.07 -10.89
C GLN A 42 -4.94 21.05 -10.73
N THR A 43 -4.25 21.07 -9.60
CA THR A 43 -3.19 20.11 -9.29
C THR A 43 -3.76 18.71 -9.11
N PHE A 44 -4.84 18.53 -8.34
CA PHE A 44 -5.48 17.22 -8.16
C PHE A 44 -5.90 16.62 -9.50
N PHE A 45 -6.65 17.39 -10.29
CA PHE A 45 -7.19 16.93 -11.58
C PHE A 45 -6.13 16.75 -12.67
N ARG A 46 -4.87 17.15 -12.43
CA ARG A 46 -3.73 16.80 -13.29
C ARG A 46 -3.22 15.38 -13.03
N TYR A 47 -3.37 14.87 -11.82
CA TYR A 47 -2.93 13.52 -11.44
C TYR A 47 -4.07 12.51 -11.54
N TYR A 48 -5.28 12.90 -11.10
CA TYR A 48 -6.43 12.00 -11.01
C TYR A 48 -7.70 12.71 -11.42
N SER A 49 -8.48 12.08 -12.28
CA SER A 49 -9.77 12.54 -12.78
C SER A 49 -10.82 12.57 -11.68
N ASP A 50 -10.79 11.62 -10.75
CA ASP A 50 -11.65 11.60 -9.56
C ASP A 50 -11.08 10.75 -8.41
N LYS A 51 -11.81 10.71 -7.29
CA LYS A 51 -11.44 9.91 -6.11
C LYS A 51 -11.35 8.41 -6.37
N ASN A 52 -12.13 7.88 -7.31
CA ASN A 52 -12.16 6.45 -7.60
C ASN A 52 -10.91 6.07 -8.40
N GLU A 53 -10.51 6.88 -9.38
CA GLU A 53 -9.23 6.66 -10.09
C GLU A 53 -8.05 6.68 -9.11
N LEU A 54 -8.05 7.61 -8.15
CA LEU A 54 -7.04 7.65 -7.09
C LEU A 54 -7.06 6.40 -6.20
N LEU A 55 -8.25 5.94 -5.80
CA LEU A 55 -8.39 4.70 -5.02
C LEU A 55 -7.88 3.49 -5.79
N ASP A 56 -8.28 3.36 -7.05
CA ASP A 56 -7.90 2.26 -7.93
C ASP A 56 -6.38 2.22 -8.13
N ASP A 57 -5.74 3.38 -8.36
CA ASP A 57 -4.28 3.49 -8.49
C ASP A 57 -3.57 3.03 -7.21
N LEU A 58 -4.05 3.47 -6.04
CA LEU A 58 -3.52 3.06 -4.74
C LEU A 58 -3.67 1.55 -4.51
N GLU A 59 -4.86 1.00 -4.74
CA GLU A 59 -5.14 -0.44 -4.58
C GLU A 59 -4.28 -1.27 -5.53
N ASN A 60 -4.21 -0.89 -6.80
CA ASN A 60 -3.39 -1.58 -7.80
C ASN A 60 -1.90 -1.56 -7.43
N THR A 61 -1.41 -0.44 -6.91
CA THR A 61 -0.04 -0.32 -6.42
C THR A 61 0.20 -1.30 -5.26
N LEU A 62 -0.65 -1.28 -4.22
CA LEU A 62 -0.52 -2.17 -3.07
C LEU A 62 -0.62 -3.65 -3.47
N ILE A 63 -1.55 -4.00 -4.35
CA ILE A 63 -1.71 -5.37 -4.85
C ILE A 63 -0.47 -5.79 -5.66
N SER A 64 0.07 -4.92 -6.49
CA SER A 64 1.28 -5.19 -7.28
C SER A 64 2.50 -5.44 -6.40
N GLU A 65 2.70 -4.60 -5.37
CA GLU A 65 3.76 -4.75 -4.38
C GLU A 65 3.60 -6.04 -3.58
N LEU A 66 2.38 -6.34 -3.13
CA LEU A 66 2.07 -7.57 -2.41
C LEU A 66 2.36 -8.80 -3.29
N ARG A 67 1.93 -8.82 -4.56
CA ARG A 67 2.24 -9.91 -5.51
C ARG A 67 3.74 -10.08 -5.70
N THR A 68 4.49 -8.98 -5.71
CA THR A 68 5.94 -9.00 -5.81
C THR A 68 6.58 -9.59 -4.55
N ALA A 69 6.10 -9.23 -3.37
CA ALA A 69 6.53 -9.83 -2.10
C ALA A 69 6.27 -11.34 -2.08
N PHE A 70 5.05 -11.77 -2.44
CA PHE A 70 4.70 -13.18 -2.58
C PHE A 70 5.60 -13.93 -3.56
N LYS A 71 5.94 -13.33 -4.71
CA LYS A 71 6.82 -13.96 -5.68
C LYS A 71 8.22 -14.19 -5.10
N LYS A 72 8.79 -13.20 -4.41
CA LYS A 72 10.11 -13.31 -3.77
C LYS A 72 10.12 -14.40 -2.70
N ASP A 73 9.11 -14.41 -1.86
CA ASP A 73 8.91 -15.40 -0.80
C ASP A 73 8.73 -16.81 -1.37
N ARG A 74 7.93 -16.96 -2.44
CA ARG A 74 7.78 -18.22 -3.17
C ARG A 74 9.08 -18.68 -3.83
N ASP A 75 9.85 -17.77 -4.43
CA ASP A 75 11.11 -18.12 -5.09
C ASP A 75 12.16 -18.64 -4.07
N ILE A 76 12.05 -18.27 -2.79
CA ILE A 76 12.84 -18.87 -1.70
C ILE A 76 12.39 -20.31 -1.46
N LEU A 77 11.08 -20.55 -1.40
CA LEU A 77 10.52 -21.89 -1.18
C LEU A 77 10.80 -22.85 -2.35
N THR A 78 10.74 -22.40 -3.59
CA THR A 78 10.98 -23.26 -4.76
C THR A 78 12.45 -23.65 -4.96
N LYS A 79 13.38 -23.05 -4.23
CA LYS A 79 14.80 -23.50 -4.21
C LYS A 79 14.98 -24.78 -3.40
N LEU A 80 13.96 -25.22 -2.66
CA LEU A 80 13.94 -26.52 -1.99
C LEU A 80 13.57 -27.58 -3.05
N ASN A 81 14.55 -28.37 -3.47
CA ASN A 81 14.37 -29.45 -4.45
C ASN A 81 13.62 -30.66 -3.88
N HIS A 82 13.03 -30.54 -2.69
CA HIS A 82 12.31 -31.58 -1.98
C HIS A 82 11.19 -30.98 -1.14
N THR A 83 10.20 -31.79 -0.78
CA THR A 83 9.21 -31.43 0.25
C THR A 83 9.92 -31.31 1.60
N PRO A 84 10.01 -30.10 2.20
CA PRO A 84 10.69 -29.93 3.48
C PRO A 84 9.97 -30.72 4.58
N ASN A 85 10.74 -31.33 5.49
CA ASN A 85 10.19 -32.01 6.66
C ASN A 85 9.65 -30.98 7.70
N LYS A 86 9.05 -31.43 8.80
CA LYS A 86 8.47 -30.53 9.83
C LYS A 86 9.50 -29.59 10.48
N ASP A 87 10.70 -30.06 10.78
CA ASP A 87 11.80 -29.27 11.35
C ASP A 87 12.40 -28.31 10.32
N GLU A 88 12.49 -28.71 9.05
CA GLU A 88 12.89 -27.83 7.95
C GLU A 88 11.83 -26.74 7.71
N MET A 89 10.54 -27.07 7.72
CA MET A 89 9.46 -26.07 7.65
C MET A 89 9.57 -25.04 8.78
N LEU A 90 9.87 -25.47 10.01
CA LEU A 90 10.02 -24.59 11.17
C LEU A 90 11.22 -23.65 11.08
N THR A 91 12.30 -24.04 10.40
CA THR A 91 13.47 -23.17 10.16
C THR A 91 13.31 -22.29 8.93
N LEU A 92 12.44 -22.69 8.00
CA LEU A 92 12.11 -21.93 6.79
C LEU A 92 11.05 -20.86 7.02
N THR A 93 10.20 -20.96 8.05
CA THR A 93 9.08 -20.02 8.28
C THR A 93 9.53 -18.57 8.44
N ASP A 94 10.65 -18.31 9.12
CA ASP A 94 11.17 -16.95 9.33
C ASP A 94 11.59 -16.23 8.04
N PRO A 95 12.46 -16.80 7.18
CA PRO A 95 12.82 -16.17 5.91
C PRO A 95 11.70 -16.24 4.85
N THR A 96 10.81 -17.24 4.94
CA THR A 96 9.79 -17.50 3.90
C THR A 96 8.78 -16.38 3.77
N PHE A 97 8.41 -15.70 4.85
CA PHE A 97 7.41 -14.63 4.81
C PHE A 97 8.02 -13.25 5.03
N ARG A 98 9.35 -13.15 4.98
CA ARG A 98 10.06 -11.91 5.30
C ARG A 98 9.62 -10.77 4.39
N HIS A 99 9.40 -11.01 3.10
CA HIS A 99 9.02 -9.93 2.18
C HIS A 99 7.57 -9.52 2.39
N ILE A 100 6.65 -10.48 2.60
CA ILE A 100 5.25 -10.18 2.94
C ILE A 100 5.16 -9.40 4.25
N PHE A 101 5.84 -9.84 5.31
CA PHE A 101 5.84 -9.13 6.59
C PHE A 101 6.48 -7.74 6.46
N SER A 102 7.57 -7.60 5.71
CA SER A 102 8.17 -6.29 5.43
C SER A 102 7.22 -5.37 4.68
N PHE A 103 6.44 -5.89 3.73
CA PHE A 103 5.43 -5.11 3.01
C PHE A 103 4.30 -4.67 3.94
N CYS A 104 3.78 -5.59 4.76
CA CYS A 104 2.72 -5.29 5.72
C CYS A 104 3.16 -4.26 6.76
N ASP A 105 4.41 -4.32 7.24
CA ASP A 105 4.96 -3.34 8.17
C ASP A 105 5.11 -1.96 7.51
N ALA A 106 5.70 -1.91 6.31
CA ALA A 106 5.90 -0.67 5.56
C ALA A 106 4.58 0.05 5.22
N ASN A 107 3.52 -0.71 4.89
CA ASN A 107 2.22 -0.18 4.48
C ASN A 107 1.14 -0.26 5.56
N LYS A 108 1.52 -0.55 6.82
CA LYS A 108 0.59 -0.86 7.92
C LYS A 108 -0.52 0.16 8.10
N GLU A 109 -0.17 1.45 8.08
CA GLU A 109 -1.13 2.53 8.29
C GLU A 109 -2.16 2.62 7.16
N ILE A 110 -1.71 2.49 5.91
CA ILE A 110 -2.58 2.52 4.73
C ILE A 110 -3.49 1.29 4.71
N LEU A 111 -2.92 0.10 4.90
CA LEU A 111 -3.68 -1.16 4.93
C LEU A 111 -4.73 -1.16 6.05
N ARG A 112 -4.39 -0.64 7.23
CA ARG A 112 -5.33 -0.51 8.34
C ARG A 112 -6.51 0.38 8.00
N VAL A 113 -6.28 1.46 7.27
CA VAL A 113 -7.33 2.41 6.89
C VAL A 113 -8.25 1.85 5.82
N LEU A 114 -7.69 1.17 4.83
CA LEU A 114 -8.47 0.60 3.72
C LEU A 114 -9.28 -0.64 4.12
N LEU A 115 -8.85 -1.39 5.13
CA LEU A 115 -9.49 -2.64 5.58
C LEU A 115 -10.37 -2.47 6.83
N SER A 116 -10.51 -1.25 7.36
CA SER A 116 -11.35 -0.94 8.53
C SER A 116 -12.80 -0.67 8.17
#